data_AF-A0A2N8TBA9-F1
#
_entry.id   AF-A0A2N8TBA9-F1
#
_cell.length_a   1.000
_cell.length_b   1.000
_cell.length_c   1.000
_cell.angle_alpha   90.00
_cell.angle_beta   90.00
_cell.angle_gamma   90.00
#
_symmetry.space_group_name_H-M   'P 1'
#
loop_
_entity.id
_entity.type
_entity.pdbx_description
1 polymer ?
#
loop_
_entity_poly.entity_id
_entity_poly.type
_entity_poly.pdbx_seq_one_letter_code
_entity_poly.pdbx_strand_id
1 'polypeptide(L)'
;MFLPGSHRLTDEPVVPAGAIDPPGAVTPAITGTDAVLFENRTWHTGGINLSGRPRIALMLQYGYRWLHPVDDPATELRADPALTSIEQQLLGLPDRHPDGSLAKGSGAAPMRSWWQSGPSVAHCR
;
A
#
# COMPACT_ATOMS: atom_id res chain seq x y z
N MET A 1 6.30 -2.07 14.57
CA MET A 1 5.95 -0.85 15.32
C MET A 1 5.48 0.20 14.32
N PHE A 2 4.44 0.95 14.68
CA PHE A 2 3.91 2.10 13.95
C PHE A 2 3.76 3.26 14.91
N LEU A 3 4.01 4.49 14.47
CA LEU A 3 3.67 5.70 15.21
C LEU A 3 2.44 6.37 14.56
N PRO A 4 1.23 6.18 15.10
CA PRO A 4 0.02 6.79 14.54
C PRO A 4 0.14 8.31 14.46
N GLY A 5 -0.30 8.90 13.34
CA GLY A 5 -0.26 10.35 13.13
C GLY A 5 1.10 10.92 12.67
N SER A 6 2.17 10.13 12.71
CA SER A 6 3.52 10.57 12.32
C SER A 6 3.65 11.03 10.86
N HIS A 7 2.79 10.56 9.96
CA HIS A 7 2.70 11.03 8.56
C HIS A 7 2.38 12.54 8.43
N ARG A 8 2.03 13.21 9.53
CA ARG A 8 1.74 14.65 9.60
C ARG A 8 2.90 15.46 10.17
N LEU A 9 3.95 14.80 10.66
CA LEU A 9 5.11 15.48 11.23
C LEU A 9 5.99 16.02 10.09
N THR A 10 6.59 17.18 10.34
CA THR A 10 7.59 17.79 9.47
C THR A 10 8.99 17.27 9.74
N ASP A 11 9.22 16.80 10.96
CA ASP A 11 10.50 16.36 11.48
C ASP A 11 10.42 14.91 11.96
N GLU A 12 11.58 14.26 12.09
CA GLU A 12 11.67 12.89 12.59
C GLU A 12 11.18 12.79 14.04
N PRO A 13 10.39 11.76 14.40
CA PRO A 13 10.01 11.53 15.79
C PRO A 13 11.23 11.32 16.69
N VAL A 14 11.25 12.02 17.83
CA VAL A 14 12.32 11.87 18.81
C VAL A 14 12.16 10.54 19.56
N VAL A 15 13.21 9.72 19.56
CA VAL A 15 13.33 8.54 20.41
C VAL A 15 14.12 8.92 21.67
N PRO A 16 13.51 8.90 22.87
CA PRO A 16 14.20 9.24 24.11
C PRO A 16 15.39 8.32 24.39
N ALA A 17 16.41 8.84 25.07
CA ALA A 17 17.56 8.04 25.47
C ALA A 17 17.12 6.82 26.32
N GLY A 18 17.56 5.63 25.95
CA GLY A 18 17.19 4.36 26.59
C GLY A 18 15.85 3.79 26.15
N ALA A 19 15.08 4.48 25.30
CA ALA A 19 13.89 3.93 24.67
C ALA A 19 14.24 3.23 23.34
N ILE A 20 13.40 2.27 22.95
CA ILE A 20 13.48 1.59 21.64
C ILE A 20 12.64 2.34 20.61
N ASP A 21 11.47 2.82 21.01
CA ASP A 21 10.46 3.42 20.15
C ASP A 21 10.13 4.86 20.61
N PRO A 22 9.66 5.75 19.70
CA PRO A 22 9.19 7.07 20.07
C PRO A 22 7.88 6.98 20.89
N PRO A 23 7.56 8.01 21.71
CA PRO A 23 6.32 8.02 22.48
C PRO A 23 5.08 7.88 21.60
N GLY A 24 4.13 7.03 22.01
CA GLY A 24 2.90 6.77 21.26
C GLY A 24 3.03 5.75 20.13
N ALA A 25 4.22 5.20 19.92
CA ALA A 25 4.41 4.05 19.06
C ALA A 25 3.62 2.82 19.56
N VAL A 26 3.04 2.08 18.62
CA VAL A 26 2.23 0.89 18.89
C VAL A 26 2.73 -0.30 18.08
N THR A 27 2.58 -1.50 18.64
CA THR A 27 2.73 -2.75 17.90
C THR A 27 1.36 -3.44 17.85
N PRO A 28 0.68 -3.43 16.69
CA PRO A 28 -0.62 -4.07 16.55
C PRO A 28 -0.54 -5.57 16.91
N ALA A 29 -1.46 -6.02 17.75
CA ALA A 29 -1.67 -7.44 18.00
C ALA A 29 -2.50 -8.01 16.85
N ILE A 30 -1.83 -8.54 15.83
CA ILE A 30 -2.44 -9.06 14.60
C ILE A 30 -2.20 -10.55 14.46
N THR A 31 -3.14 -11.21 13.79
CA THR A 31 -3.12 -12.62 13.40
C THR A 31 -2.78 -12.78 11.92
N GLY A 32 -2.70 -14.02 11.43
CA GLY A 32 -2.39 -14.29 10.02
C GLY A 32 -3.45 -13.84 9.02
N THR A 33 -4.62 -13.40 9.47
CA THR A 33 -5.73 -12.92 8.62
C THR A 33 -5.96 -11.42 8.73
N ASP A 34 -5.21 -10.73 9.58
CA ASP A 34 -5.36 -9.30 9.79
C ASP A 34 -4.43 -8.52 8.85
N ALA A 35 -4.86 -7.32 8.47
CA ALA A 35 -4.08 -6.40 7.67
C ALA A 35 -3.90 -5.08 8.41
N VAL A 36 -2.71 -4.47 8.26
CA VAL A 36 -2.44 -3.12 8.72
C VAL A 36 -2.32 -2.23 7.50
N LEU A 37 -3.25 -1.29 7.35
CA LEU A 37 -3.18 -0.25 6.34
C LEU A 37 -2.60 1.02 6.96
N PHE A 38 -1.56 1.56 6.34
CA PHE A 38 -0.92 2.80 6.77
C PHE A 38 -0.44 3.60 5.57
N GLU A 39 -0.30 4.92 5.75
CA GLU A 39 0.23 5.82 4.73
C GLU A 39 1.77 5.79 4.74
N ASN A 40 2.40 5.88 3.56
CA ASN A 40 3.83 5.62 3.37
C ASN A 40 4.80 6.46 4.24
N ARG A 41 4.39 7.66 4.69
CA ARG A 41 5.17 8.54 5.58
C ARG A 41 4.95 8.26 7.06
N THR A 42 4.04 7.36 7.40
CA THR A 42 3.87 6.91 8.78
C THR A 42 5.17 6.26 9.23
N TRP A 43 5.75 6.76 10.30
CA TRP A 43 6.94 6.20 10.92
C TRP A 43 6.63 4.78 11.41
N HIS A 44 7.41 3.82 10.94
CA HIS A 44 7.20 2.40 11.21
C HIS A 44 8.50 1.62 11.08
N THR A 45 8.54 0.46 11.73
CA THR A 45 9.65 -0.49 11.59
C THR A 45 9.22 -1.91 11.92
N GLY A 46 9.96 -2.89 11.43
CA GLY A 46 9.81 -4.28 11.82
C GLY A 46 10.10 -4.44 13.31
N GLY A 47 9.13 -4.94 14.08
CA GLY A 47 9.35 -5.22 15.51
C GLY A 47 10.27 -6.42 15.73
N ILE A 48 11.01 -6.41 16.84
CA ILE A 48 11.89 -7.51 17.26
C ILE A 48 11.06 -8.79 17.43
N ASN A 49 11.49 -9.87 16.77
CA ASN A 49 10.80 -11.16 16.85
C ASN A 49 11.38 -12.01 18.00
N LEU A 50 10.65 -12.06 19.11
CA LEU A 50 11.03 -12.84 20.29
C LEU A 50 10.34 -14.22 20.37
N SER A 51 9.55 -14.59 19.36
CA SER A 51 8.71 -15.80 19.40
C SER A 51 9.45 -17.11 19.12
N GLY A 52 10.69 -17.04 18.61
CA GLY A 52 11.43 -18.21 18.14
C GLY A 52 10.86 -18.86 16.87
N ARG A 53 9.82 -18.27 16.25
CA ARG A 53 9.18 -18.76 15.02
C ARG A 53 9.34 -17.75 13.89
N PRO A 54 9.48 -18.18 12.62
CA PRO A 54 9.47 -17.27 11.48
C PRO A 54 8.19 -16.42 11.45
N ARG A 55 8.33 -15.12 11.17
CA ARG A 55 7.21 -14.19 10.94
C ARG A 55 7.28 -13.72 9.49
N ILE A 56 6.27 -14.10 8.70
CA ILE A 56 6.15 -13.73 7.30
C ILE A 56 5.09 -12.62 7.19
N ALA A 57 5.37 -11.60 6.38
CA ALA A 57 4.42 -10.54 6.05
C ALA A 57 4.35 -10.39 4.53
N LEU A 58 3.14 -10.17 4.00
CA LEU A 58 2.94 -9.74 2.63
C LEU A 58 2.82 -8.21 2.65
N MET A 59 3.74 -7.53 1.97
CA MET A 59 3.72 -6.08 1.85
C MET A 59 3.19 -5.72 0.46
N LEU A 60 2.09 -4.97 0.43
CA LEU A 60 1.47 -4.46 -0.78
C LEU A 60 1.54 -2.94 -0.73
N GLN A 61 2.24 -2.33 -1.68
CA GLN A 61 2.34 -0.87 -1.78
C GLN A 61 1.47 -0.37 -2.92
N TYR A 62 0.67 0.66 -2.64
CA TYR A 62 -0.13 1.37 -3.62
C TYR A 62 0.45 2.77 -3.80
N GLY A 63 0.66 3.16 -5.05
CA GLY A 63 1.16 4.47 -5.42
C GLY A 63 0.26 5.15 -6.43
N TYR A 64 0.47 6.45 -6.62
CA TYR A 64 -0.16 7.13 -7.74
C TYR A 64 0.40 6.60 -9.06
N ARG A 65 -0.47 6.48 -10.08
CA ARG A 65 -0.12 5.92 -11.39
C ARG A 65 0.94 6.71 -12.19
N TRP A 66 1.19 7.96 -11.81
CA TRP A 66 2.24 8.78 -12.42
C TRP A 66 3.61 8.61 -11.75
N LEU A 67 3.69 7.85 -10.65
CA LEU A 67 4.94 7.41 -10.06
C LEU A 67 5.40 6.12 -10.74
N HIS A 68 6.71 5.97 -10.91
CA HIS A 68 7.28 4.70 -11.33
C HIS A 68 7.07 3.66 -10.21
N PRO A 69 6.63 2.43 -10.52
CA PRO A 69 6.53 1.38 -9.51
C PRO A 69 7.90 1.07 -8.91
N VAL A 70 7.91 0.72 -7.62
CA VAL A 70 9.13 0.30 -6.92
C VAL A 70 9.57 -1.08 -7.39
N ASP A 71 8.60 -2.00 -7.52
CA ASP A 71 8.82 -3.37 -7.96
C ASP A 71 8.19 -3.59 -9.34
N ASP A 72 8.90 -4.31 -10.20
CA ASP A 72 8.32 -4.84 -11.43
C ASP A 72 7.61 -6.17 -11.12
N PRO A 73 6.29 -6.29 -11.38
CA PRO A 73 5.65 -7.59 -11.33
C PRO A 73 6.26 -8.50 -12.40
N ALA A 74 6.29 -9.80 -12.10
CA ALA A 74 6.78 -10.82 -13.00
C ALA A 74 6.15 -10.69 -14.39
N THR A 75 6.98 -10.76 -15.44
CA THR A 75 6.54 -10.61 -16.83
C THR A 75 5.42 -11.58 -17.20
N GLU A 76 5.49 -12.81 -16.69
CA GLU A 76 4.49 -13.86 -16.93
C GLU A 76 3.14 -13.51 -16.32
N LEU A 77 3.11 -12.90 -15.13
CA LEU A 77 1.88 -12.50 -14.46
C LEU A 77 1.12 -11.48 -15.30
N ARG A 78 1.81 -10.50 -15.91
CA ARG A 78 1.17 -9.48 -16.75
C ARG A 78 0.54 -10.06 -18.03
N ALA A 79 0.99 -11.23 -18.48
CA ALA A 79 0.47 -11.91 -19.67
C ALA A 79 -0.68 -12.88 -19.35
N ASP A 80 -1.03 -13.06 -18.08
CA ASP A 80 -2.07 -14.01 -17.67
C ASP A 80 -3.46 -13.53 -18.12
N PRO A 81 -4.15 -14.29 -19.01
CA PRO A 81 -5.48 -13.92 -19.50
C PRO A 81 -6.57 -14.00 -18.42
N ALA A 82 -6.29 -14.62 -17.27
CA ALA A 82 -7.23 -14.69 -16.14
C ALA A 82 -7.34 -13.37 -15.36
N LEU A 83 -6.38 -12.45 -15.52
CA LEU A 83 -6.41 -11.17 -14.82
C LEU A 83 -7.59 -10.31 -15.27
N THR A 84 -8.35 -9.83 -14.29
CA THR A 84 -9.39 -8.82 -14.50
C THR A 84 -8.79 -7.48 -14.93
N SER A 85 -9.63 -6.60 -15.47
CA SER A 85 -9.21 -5.25 -15.85
C SER A 85 -8.71 -4.41 -14.66
N ILE A 86 -9.17 -4.69 -13.44
CA ILE A 86 -8.69 -4.04 -12.22
C ILE A 86 -7.31 -4.56 -11.85
N GLU A 87 -7.08 -5.87 -11.87
CA GLU A 87 -5.78 -6.46 -11.54
C GLU A 87 -4.71 -6.04 -12.53
N GLN A 88 -5.01 -6.04 -13.83
CA GLN A 88 -4.11 -5.51 -14.86
C GLN A 88 -3.76 -4.05 -14.59
N GLN A 89 -4.73 -3.23 -14.19
CA GLN A 89 -4.51 -1.83 -13.83
C GLN A 89 -3.60 -1.69 -12.59
N LEU A 90 -3.81 -2.51 -11.56
CA LEU A 90 -2.99 -2.51 -10.34
C LEU A 90 -1.56 -3.00 -10.60
N LEU A 91 -1.36 -3.89 -11.58
CA LEU A 91 -0.03 -4.35 -12.04
C LEU A 91 0.68 -3.37 -12.98
N GLY A 92 0.12 -2.17 -13.15
CA GLY A 92 0.73 -1.08 -13.89
C GLY A 92 0.61 -1.20 -15.41
N LEU A 93 -0.41 -1.89 -15.93
CA LEU A 93 -0.68 -1.91 -17.37
C LEU A 93 -0.78 -0.46 -17.89
N PRO A 94 0.05 -0.06 -18.85
CA PRO A 94 0.09 1.31 -19.32
C PRO A 94 -1.18 1.64 -20.09
N ASP A 95 -1.93 2.61 -19.57
CA ASP A 95 -3.02 3.29 -20.28
C ASP A 95 -2.43 4.41 -21.14
N ARG A 96 -1.92 4.04 -22.30
CA ARG A 96 -1.44 4.96 -23.34
C ARG A 96 -2.52 5.11 -24.38
N HIS A 97 -2.83 6.35 -24.77
CA HIS A 97 -3.55 6.57 -26.02
C HIS A 97 -2.70 6.06 -27.19
N PRO A 98 -3.31 5.68 -28.34
CA PRO A 98 -2.57 5.33 -29.55
C PRO A 98 -1.61 6.43 -30.03
N ASP A 99 -1.82 7.69 -29.62
CA ASP A 99 -0.95 8.84 -29.91
C ASP A 99 0.26 8.97 -28.97
N GLY A 100 0.41 8.05 -28.01
CA GLY A 100 1.52 8.02 -27.06
C GLY A 100 1.39 8.95 -25.86
N SER A 101 0.31 9.72 -25.73
CA SER A 101 0.09 10.62 -24.58
C SER A 101 -0.16 9.85 -23.28
N LEU A 102 0.46 10.34 -22.21
CA LEU A 102 0.22 9.88 -20.84
C LEU A 102 -0.98 10.67 -20.26
N ALA A 103 -2.12 10.00 -20.20
CA ALA A 103 -3.30 10.36 -19.40
C ALA A 103 -3.90 11.79 -19.58
N LYS A 104 -4.77 11.92 -20.60
CA LYS A 104 -6.13 12.46 -20.43
C LYS A 104 -7.20 11.39 -20.75
N GLY A 105 -6.91 10.12 -20.43
CA GLY A 105 -7.66 8.95 -20.89
C GLY A 105 -8.46 8.19 -19.82
N SER A 106 -9.16 7.14 -20.27
CA SER A 106 -10.06 6.30 -19.49
C SER A 106 -9.37 5.21 -18.66
N GLY A 107 -8.06 5.07 -18.56
CA GLY A 107 -7.47 3.89 -17.87
C GLY A 107 -7.47 3.93 -16.35
N ALA A 108 -8.12 4.91 -15.73
CA ALA A 108 -8.60 4.74 -14.36
C ALA A 108 -10.00 4.08 -14.31
N ALA A 109 -10.62 3.81 -15.46
CA ALA A 109 -12.01 3.35 -15.56
C ALA A 109 -12.25 2.03 -14.84
N PRO A 110 -11.40 0.97 -14.94
CA PRO A 110 -11.68 -0.27 -14.22
C PRO A 110 -11.84 -0.04 -12.71
N MET A 111 -10.87 0.61 -12.07
CA MET A 111 -10.94 0.91 -10.64
C MET A 111 -12.02 1.94 -10.28
N ARG A 112 -12.27 2.93 -11.14
CA ARG A 112 -13.33 3.93 -10.93
C ARG A 112 -14.73 3.30 -11.01
N SER A 113 -14.98 2.50 -12.02
CA SER A 113 -16.23 1.78 -12.21
C SER A 113 -16.46 0.80 -11.07
N TRP A 114 -15.42 0.08 -10.65
CA TRP A 114 -15.48 -0.78 -9.47
C TRP A 114 -15.88 -0.01 -8.21
N TRP A 115 -15.20 1.10 -7.91
CA TRP A 115 -15.52 1.96 -6.77
C TRP A 115 -16.96 2.48 -6.79
N GLN A 116 -17.45 2.87 -7.97
CA GLN A 116 -18.82 3.36 -8.14
C GLN A 116 -19.88 2.25 -8.02
N SER A 117 -19.54 1.03 -8.41
CA SER A 117 -20.44 -0.14 -8.37
C SER A 117 -20.41 -0.90 -7.03
N GLY A 118 -19.41 -0.64 -6.19
CA GLY A 118 -19.21 -1.34 -4.93
C GLY A 118 -20.32 -1.05 -3.91
N PRO A 119 -20.53 -1.94 -2.92
CA PRO A 119 -21.44 -1.66 -1.82
C PRO A 119 -21.04 -0.35 -1.14
N SER A 120 -22.03 0.49 -0.81
CA SER A 120 -21.85 1.69 -0.01
C SER A 120 -21.14 1.32 1.30
N VAL A 121 -19.82 1.52 1.36
CA VAL A 121 -19.09 1.48 2.62
C VAL A 121 -19.54 2.71 3.38
N ALA A 122 -20.49 2.51 4.30
CA ALA A 122 -20.86 3.53 5.27
C ALA A 122 -19.55 4.05 5.86
N HIS A 123 -19.28 5.34 5.66
CA HIS A 123 -18.05 5.97 6.14
C HIS A 123 -17.87 5.62 7.62
N CYS A 124 -16.88 4.78 7.93
CA CYS A 124 -16.38 4.67 9.29
C CYS A 124 -15.85 6.06 9.65
N ARG A 125 -16.60 6.75 10.49
CA ARG A 125 -16.20 8.01 11.11
C ARG A 125 -15.09 7.77 12.13
#